data_AF-A0A2Z2MZR8-F1
#
_entry.id   AF-A0A2Z2MZR8-F1
#
_cell.length_a   1.000
_cell.length_b   1.000
_cell.length_c   1.000
_cell.angle_alpha   90.00
_cell.angle_beta   90.00
_cell.angle_gamma   90.00
#
_symmetry.space_group_name_H-M   'P 1'
#
loop_
_entity.id
_entity.type
_entity.pdbx_description
1 polymer ?
#
loop_
_entity_poly.entity_id
_entity_poly.type
_entity_poly.pdbx_seq_one_letter_code
_entity_poly.pdbx_strand_id
1 'polypeptide(L)'
;MLDPFGDRAKRLVKEEFGGISELLSIIPSYVGIDQAIERVSWVKSGEIPEEILGLGDVQDLLTFYALLGALAFSPYGIEMELVKESNAKIYSERLRRAGRIRGTSIALESVDTAEIPTRDRTILERTHHQELPPGERERLRLKYKIPLGKLLELWDGSLKEVYIRRGYAYLTEEQGLRLWERSFERNFERAVNLLYEVRDELPEYYLRLYERLGEVAREHFKERLERMGSAEAQPLRFDLFPPCVKIALGGVPSGLRNYAITVLLTSFLSYARLCPNPPRRDVRIRDCVSDLSIVEKEILPVIIEAGNRCSPPLFEDQPHEVKNIWYHLGFGLTDKPTLEDSGNSTWYFPPNCSKIRANAPQLCKPDRHCRNIKNPLTYYLRRLYLENRGKAGEKESVEGGEENG
;
A
#
# COMPACT_ATOMS: atom_id res chain seq x y z
N MET A 1 23.47 -1.09 0.47
CA MET A 1 22.44 -0.74 -0.56
C MET A 1 21.82 0.62 -0.27
N LEU A 2 21.65 1.49 -1.26
CA LEU A 2 21.08 2.84 -1.08
C LEU A 2 19.58 2.93 -1.38
N ASP A 3 19.07 2.14 -2.33
CA ASP A 3 17.65 2.10 -2.68
C ASP A 3 17.32 0.69 -3.20
N PRO A 4 16.42 -0.06 -2.56
CA PRO A 4 16.08 -1.43 -2.94
C PRO A 4 15.23 -1.52 -4.22
N PHE A 5 14.78 -0.37 -4.75
CA PHE A 5 14.08 -0.23 -6.01
C PHE A 5 14.91 0.52 -7.07
N GLY A 6 16.14 0.91 -6.73
CA GLY A 6 17.09 1.54 -7.64
C GLY A 6 17.61 0.59 -8.72
N ASP A 7 18.28 1.13 -9.74
CA ASP A 7 18.76 0.34 -10.88
C ASP A 7 19.78 -0.72 -10.47
N ARG A 8 20.59 -0.43 -9.45
CA ARG A 8 21.55 -1.40 -8.91
C ARG A 8 20.85 -2.57 -8.24
N ALA A 9 19.81 -2.33 -7.44
CA ALA A 9 19.02 -3.38 -6.83
C ALA A 9 18.32 -4.24 -7.90
N LYS A 10 17.70 -3.60 -8.91
CA LYS A 10 17.06 -4.33 -10.02
C LYS A 10 18.03 -5.22 -10.78
N ARG A 11 19.25 -4.74 -11.07
CA ARG A 11 20.30 -5.56 -11.70
C ARG A 11 20.68 -6.75 -10.84
N LEU A 12 20.98 -6.53 -9.55
CA LEU A 12 21.29 -7.62 -8.63
C LEU A 12 20.17 -8.65 -8.56
N VAL A 13 18.92 -8.21 -8.43
CA VAL A 13 17.75 -9.11 -8.41
C VAL A 13 17.65 -9.95 -9.69
N LYS A 14 17.91 -9.34 -10.85
CA LYS A 14 17.82 -10.02 -12.14
C LYS A 14 19.01 -10.95 -12.40
N GLU A 15 20.22 -10.50 -12.15
CA GLU A 15 21.47 -11.16 -12.54
C GLU A 15 21.87 -12.25 -11.54
N GLU A 16 21.74 -11.99 -10.23
CA GLU A 16 22.16 -12.95 -9.19
C GLU A 16 21.06 -13.95 -8.83
N PHE A 17 19.78 -13.55 -8.94
CA PHE A 17 18.66 -14.37 -8.47
C PHE A 17 17.70 -14.80 -9.58
N GLY A 18 17.82 -14.28 -10.80
CA GLY A 18 16.94 -14.64 -11.92
C GLY A 18 15.58 -13.90 -11.94
N GLY A 19 15.24 -13.15 -10.89
CA GLY A 19 13.97 -12.46 -10.80
C GLY A 19 13.46 -12.31 -9.36
N ILE A 20 12.30 -11.65 -9.21
CA ILE A 20 11.65 -11.50 -7.90
C ILE A 20 11.08 -12.84 -7.42
N SER A 21 10.51 -13.65 -8.30
CA SER A 21 9.89 -14.92 -7.93
C SER A 21 10.91 -15.92 -7.38
N GLU A 22 12.04 -16.03 -8.06
CA GLU A 22 13.18 -16.85 -7.64
C GLU A 22 13.80 -16.32 -6.36
N LEU A 23 14.00 -15.00 -6.25
CA LEU A 23 14.47 -14.35 -5.02
C LEU A 23 13.58 -14.71 -3.81
N LEU A 24 12.26 -14.60 -3.95
CA LEU A 24 11.33 -14.95 -2.87
C LEU A 24 11.35 -16.43 -2.52
N SER A 25 11.63 -17.29 -3.50
CA SER A 25 11.74 -18.74 -3.28
C SER A 25 12.99 -19.11 -2.47
N ILE A 26 14.10 -18.40 -2.66
CA ILE A 26 15.38 -18.71 -2.00
C ILE A 26 15.56 -18.02 -0.64
N ILE A 27 14.92 -16.87 -0.40
CA ILE A 27 15.08 -16.10 0.84
C ILE A 27 14.96 -16.95 2.12
N PRO A 28 14.01 -17.90 2.25
CA PRO A 28 13.88 -18.73 3.44
C PRO A 28 15.13 -19.57 3.77
N SER A 29 16.00 -19.84 2.80
CA SER A 29 17.25 -20.58 2.98
C SER A 29 18.40 -19.70 3.47
N TYR A 30 18.30 -18.38 3.34
CA TYR A 30 19.37 -17.43 3.66
C TYR A 30 19.04 -16.50 4.82
N VAL A 31 17.76 -16.25 5.10
CA VAL A 31 17.32 -15.29 6.12
C VAL A 31 16.36 -15.97 7.09
N GLY A 32 16.77 -16.11 8.35
CA GLY A 32 15.89 -16.56 9.43
C GLY A 32 14.79 -15.54 9.74
N ILE A 33 13.70 -15.99 10.37
CA ILE A 33 12.59 -15.10 10.76
C ILE A 33 13.11 -13.99 11.70
N ASP A 34 13.86 -14.35 12.74
CA ASP A 34 14.37 -13.37 13.71
C ASP A 34 15.32 -12.36 13.05
N GLN A 35 16.17 -12.82 12.12
CA GLN A 35 17.06 -11.93 11.35
C GLN A 35 16.29 -10.92 10.49
N ALA A 36 15.17 -11.34 9.88
CA ALA A 36 14.31 -10.40 9.15
C ALA A 36 13.63 -9.40 10.09
N ILE A 37 13.26 -9.82 11.30
CA ILE A 37 12.58 -8.99 12.32
C ILE A 37 13.52 -7.97 12.98
N GLU A 38 14.80 -8.31 13.18
CA GLU A 38 15.81 -7.38 13.69
C GLU A 38 15.86 -6.08 12.87
N ARG A 39 15.65 -6.18 11.55
CA ARG A 39 15.61 -5.05 10.62
C ARG A 39 14.57 -3.98 10.97
N VAL A 40 13.50 -4.33 11.68
CA VAL A 40 12.44 -3.40 12.08
C VAL A 40 12.32 -3.22 13.59
N SER A 41 12.93 -4.09 14.40
CA SER A 41 12.77 -4.07 15.85
C SER A 41 13.49 -2.90 16.54
N TRP A 42 14.49 -2.30 15.89
CA TRP A 42 15.21 -1.14 16.40
C TRP A 42 14.34 0.12 16.55
N VAL A 43 13.13 0.16 15.98
CA VAL A 43 12.22 1.30 16.19
C VAL A 43 11.89 1.53 17.67
N LYS A 44 12.06 0.50 18.52
CA LYS A 44 11.92 0.61 19.97
C LYS A 44 13.04 1.42 20.62
N SER A 45 14.27 1.28 20.14
CA SER A 45 15.43 2.04 20.63
C SER A 45 15.53 3.43 19.99
N GLY A 46 14.86 3.65 18.85
CA GLY A 46 14.92 4.91 18.10
C GLY A 46 16.22 5.10 17.29
N GLU A 47 17.27 4.36 17.62
CA GLU A 47 18.56 4.34 16.92
C GLU A 47 18.68 3.14 16.00
N ILE A 48 19.22 3.35 14.80
CA ILE A 48 19.45 2.31 13.80
C ILE A 48 20.78 1.60 14.10
N PRO A 49 20.80 0.28 14.33
CA PRO A 49 22.02 -0.48 14.54
C PRO A 49 23.02 -0.35 13.38
N GLU A 50 24.31 -0.25 13.70
CA GLU A 50 25.38 -0.17 12.70
C GLU A 50 25.48 -1.44 11.86
N GLU A 51 25.13 -2.59 12.43
CA GLU A 51 25.08 -3.88 11.73
C GLU A 51 24.05 -3.83 10.60
N ILE A 52 22.93 -3.13 10.80
CA ILE A 52 21.91 -2.91 9.78
C ILE A 52 22.42 -1.89 8.75
N LEU A 53 23.00 -0.77 9.17
CA LEU A 53 23.49 0.24 8.24
C LEU A 53 24.64 -0.27 7.35
N GLY A 54 25.49 -1.14 7.91
CA GLY A 54 26.64 -1.77 7.27
C GLY A 54 26.36 -3.05 6.46
N LEU A 55 25.09 -3.50 6.36
CA LEU A 55 24.76 -4.70 5.56
C LEU A 55 25.24 -4.59 4.11
N GLY A 56 25.87 -5.67 3.66
CA GLY A 56 26.17 -5.88 2.24
C GLY A 56 24.91 -5.86 1.39
N ASP A 57 25.04 -5.51 0.11
CA ASP A 57 23.88 -5.26 -0.75
C ASP A 57 22.95 -6.45 -0.92
N VAL A 58 23.51 -7.65 -1.06
CA VAL A 58 22.74 -8.89 -1.19
C VAL A 58 21.95 -9.17 0.09
N GLN A 59 22.60 -9.14 1.25
CA GLN A 59 21.95 -9.39 2.53
C GLN A 59 20.89 -8.34 2.86
N ASP A 60 21.14 -7.08 2.49
CA ASP A 60 20.15 -6.02 2.61
C ASP A 60 18.90 -6.29 1.76
N LEU A 61 19.08 -6.69 0.50
CA LEU A 61 17.95 -7.04 -0.36
C LEU A 61 17.21 -8.26 0.16
N LEU A 62 17.91 -9.33 0.58
CA LEU A 62 17.27 -10.54 1.10
C LEU A 62 16.40 -10.21 2.34
N THR A 63 16.93 -9.46 3.30
CA THR A 63 16.17 -9.06 4.50
C THR A 63 15.02 -8.08 4.19
N PHE A 64 15.22 -7.16 3.25
CA PHE A 64 14.15 -6.26 2.80
C PHE A 64 13.02 -7.00 2.08
N TYR A 65 13.35 -7.88 1.13
CA TYR A 65 12.38 -8.67 0.38
C TYR A 65 11.72 -9.76 1.23
N ALA A 66 12.37 -10.23 2.31
CA ALA A 66 11.74 -11.08 3.32
C ALA A 66 10.51 -10.38 3.94
N LEU A 67 10.71 -9.15 4.43
CA LEU A 67 9.63 -8.35 5.02
C LEU A 67 8.57 -7.97 3.99
N LEU A 68 8.96 -7.58 2.77
CA LEU A 68 8.00 -7.29 1.69
C LEU A 68 7.12 -8.51 1.35
N GLY A 69 7.70 -9.71 1.31
CA GLY A 69 6.95 -10.94 1.09
C GLY A 69 5.98 -11.24 2.23
N ALA A 70 6.35 -10.95 3.48
CA ALA A 70 5.43 -11.09 4.62
C ALA A 70 4.23 -10.13 4.51
N LEU A 71 4.44 -8.92 3.99
CA LEU A 71 3.34 -7.95 3.77
C LEU A 71 2.36 -8.36 2.66
N ALA A 72 2.66 -9.40 1.88
CA ALA A 72 1.73 -9.94 0.89
C ALA A 72 0.45 -10.52 1.54
N PHE A 73 0.49 -10.88 2.82
CA PHE A 73 -0.66 -11.44 3.54
C PHE A 73 -1.60 -10.38 4.12
N SER A 74 -1.12 -9.14 4.34
CA SER A 74 -1.93 -8.03 4.85
C SER A 74 -1.43 -6.69 4.31
N PRO A 75 -1.83 -6.32 3.09
CA PRO A 75 -1.52 -5.01 2.56
C PRO A 75 -2.29 -3.95 3.37
N TYR A 76 -1.63 -2.83 3.65
CA TYR A 76 -2.22 -1.67 4.32
C TYR A 76 -2.56 -1.83 5.82
N GLY A 77 -1.96 -2.83 6.50
CA GLY A 77 -1.97 -2.95 7.97
C GLY A 77 -0.90 -2.10 8.68
N ILE A 78 -0.89 -2.16 10.01
CA ILE A 78 0.15 -1.51 10.85
C ILE A 78 1.55 -2.10 10.61
N GLU A 79 1.60 -3.37 10.21
CA GLU A 79 2.81 -4.09 9.81
C GLU A 79 3.45 -3.42 8.59
N MET A 80 2.64 -3.03 7.61
CA MET A 80 3.11 -2.33 6.42
C MET A 80 3.68 -0.96 6.78
N GLU A 81 3.04 -0.25 7.70
CA GLU A 81 3.51 1.06 8.18
C GLU A 81 4.87 0.92 8.87
N LEU A 82 4.98 -0.02 9.82
CA LEU A 82 6.24 -0.32 10.52
C LEU A 82 7.37 -0.63 9.54
N VAL A 83 7.17 -1.56 8.61
CA VAL A 83 8.22 -1.97 7.66
C VAL A 83 8.59 -0.80 6.76
N LYS A 84 7.61 -0.06 6.24
CA LYS A 84 7.85 1.08 5.35
C LYS A 84 8.65 2.17 6.04
N GLU A 85 8.24 2.59 7.24
CA GLU A 85 8.91 3.66 7.99
C GLU A 85 10.31 3.26 8.43
N SER A 86 10.48 2.05 8.96
CA SER A 86 11.79 1.54 9.37
C SER A 86 12.76 1.53 8.19
N ASN A 87 12.31 1.01 7.04
CA ASN A 87 13.17 0.93 5.86
C ASN A 87 13.44 2.31 5.23
N ALA A 88 12.45 3.20 5.20
CA ALA A 88 12.66 4.58 4.77
C ALA A 88 13.77 5.23 5.61
N LYS A 89 13.72 5.10 6.95
CA LYS A 89 14.75 5.62 7.86
C LYS A 89 16.14 5.00 7.60
N ILE A 90 16.23 3.67 7.44
CA ILE A 90 17.49 2.96 7.13
C ILE A 90 18.12 3.49 5.83
N TYR A 91 17.35 3.55 4.75
CA TYR A 91 17.87 3.97 3.46
C TYR A 91 18.14 5.48 3.40
N SER A 92 17.31 6.31 4.05
CA SER A 92 17.59 7.74 4.21
C SER A 92 18.92 7.97 4.93
N GLU A 93 19.18 7.23 6.02
CA GLU A 93 20.44 7.36 6.76
C GLU A 93 21.64 6.92 5.91
N ARG A 94 21.53 5.82 5.16
CA ARG A 94 22.59 5.41 4.23
C ARG A 94 22.83 6.43 3.12
N LEU A 95 21.78 7.07 2.61
CA LEU A 95 21.90 8.15 1.62
C LEU A 95 22.62 9.36 2.19
N ARG A 96 22.30 9.77 3.44
CA ARG A 96 23.00 10.83 4.15
C ARG A 96 24.48 10.50 4.32
N ARG A 97 24.83 9.29 4.79
CA ARG A 97 26.22 8.82 4.93
C ARG A 97 26.98 8.76 3.61
N ALA A 98 26.29 8.42 2.52
CA ALA A 98 26.89 8.41 1.18
C ALA A 98 27.17 9.83 0.64
N GLY A 99 26.55 10.87 1.20
CA GLY A 99 26.68 12.27 0.79
C GLY A 99 26.18 12.56 -0.63
N ARG A 100 25.48 11.61 -1.26
CA ARG A 100 24.94 11.76 -2.62
C ARG A 100 23.72 10.87 -2.85
N ILE A 101 22.67 11.46 -3.42
CA ILE A 101 21.46 10.74 -3.83
C ILE A 101 21.62 10.36 -5.32
N ARG A 102 22.31 9.24 -5.57
CA ARG A 102 22.54 8.69 -6.93
C ARG A 102 22.27 7.20 -6.97
N GLY A 103 21.90 6.69 -8.15
CA GLY A 103 21.61 5.27 -8.36
C GLY A 103 20.33 4.79 -7.66
N THR A 104 19.47 5.74 -7.27
CA THR A 104 18.17 5.47 -6.67
C THR A 104 17.09 5.36 -7.75
N SER A 105 15.88 5.00 -7.35
CA SER A 105 14.71 4.92 -8.23
C SER A 105 14.29 6.29 -8.81
N ILE A 106 14.78 7.38 -8.24
CA ILE A 106 14.60 8.74 -8.75
C ILE A 106 15.89 9.25 -9.38
N ALA A 107 15.80 9.69 -10.63
CA ALA A 107 16.93 10.22 -11.37
C ALA A 107 17.18 11.69 -11.00
N LEU A 108 17.78 11.93 -9.82
CA LEU A 108 18.29 13.24 -9.45
C LEU A 108 19.64 13.49 -10.14
N GLU A 109 19.72 14.61 -10.85
CA GLU A 109 20.95 15.08 -11.48
C GLU A 109 21.68 16.04 -10.54
N SER A 110 23.01 16.04 -10.55
CA SER A 110 23.79 17.05 -9.82
C SER A 110 23.75 18.38 -10.55
N VAL A 111 23.70 19.47 -9.79
CA VAL A 111 23.70 20.82 -10.33
C VAL A 111 25.13 21.28 -10.59
N ASP A 112 25.40 21.75 -11.81
CA ASP A 112 26.62 22.51 -12.08
C ASP A 112 26.44 23.96 -11.57
N THR A 113 27.48 24.47 -10.90
CA THR A 113 27.57 25.84 -10.39
C THR A 113 27.25 26.93 -11.42
N ALA A 114 27.43 26.67 -12.71
CA ALA A 114 27.14 27.63 -13.78
C ALA A 114 25.65 27.68 -14.19
N GLU A 115 24.82 26.72 -13.76
CA GLU A 115 23.42 26.63 -14.20
C GLU A 115 22.49 27.66 -13.55
N ILE A 116 22.82 28.04 -12.31
CA ILE A 116 22.07 29.01 -11.51
C ILE A 116 22.79 30.35 -11.59
N PRO A 117 22.13 31.45 -12.01
CA PRO A 117 22.75 32.77 -12.05
C PRO A 117 23.26 33.17 -10.69
N THR A 118 24.42 33.84 -10.65
CA THR A 118 25.04 34.31 -9.41
C THR A 118 24.07 35.12 -8.55
N ARG A 119 23.25 35.98 -9.18
CA ARG A 119 22.23 36.78 -8.48
C ARG A 119 21.22 35.91 -7.72
N ASP A 120 20.67 34.90 -8.37
CA ASP A 120 19.65 34.02 -7.80
C ASP A 120 20.27 33.14 -6.72
N ARG A 121 21.47 32.61 -6.98
CA ARG A 121 22.24 31.81 -6.04
C ARG A 121 22.50 32.57 -4.74
N THR A 122 22.88 33.85 -4.85
CA THR A 122 23.09 34.70 -3.68
C THR A 122 21.85 34.87 -2.81
N ILE A 123 20.67 34.98 -3.42
CA ILE A 123 19.39 35.10 -2.72
C ILE A 123 19.00 33.76 -2.06
N LEU A 124 19.11 32.66 -2.82
CA LEU A 124 18.67 31.33 -2.41
C LEU A 124 19.59 30.72 -1.34
N GLU A 125 20.90 30.83 -1.52
CA GLU A 125 21.92 30.32 -0.59
C GLU A 125 22.26 31.34 0.53
N ARG A 126 21.60 32.51 0.53
CA ARG A 126 21.79 33.58 1.52
C ARG A 126 23.27 33.98 1.72
N THR A 127 24.07 33.97 0.65
CA THR A 127 25.54 34.10 0.74
C THR A 127 26.04 35.44 1.30
N HIS A 128 25.22 36.49 1.31
CA HIS A 128 25.55 37.78 1.92
C HIS A 128 25.16 37.93 3.40
N HIS A 129 24.45 36.97 3.99
CA HIS A 129 24.14 36.98 5.42
C HIS A 129 25.33 36.44 6.20
N GLN A 130 26.23 37.34 6.63
CA GLN A 130 27.45 37.01 7.39
C GLN A 130 27.17 36.30 8.73
N GLU A 131 25.93 36.37 9.22
CA GLU A 131 25.48 35.78 10.49
C GLU A 131 25.11 34.29 10.42
N LEU A 132 24.95 33.72 9.22
CA LEU A 132 24.56 32.30 9.09
C LEU A 132 25.77 31.37 9.33
N PRO A 133 25.66 30.40 10.27
CA PRO A 133 26.67 29.37 10.46
C PRO A 133 26.98 28.60 9.16
N PRO A 134 28.23 28.13 8.96
CA PRO A 134 28.61 27.40 7.75
C PRO A 134 27.72 26.18 7.44
N GLY A 135 27.24 25.48 8.49
CA GLY A 135 26.34 24.32 8.34
C GLY A 135 24.95 24.67 7.81
N GLU A 136 24.41 25.85 8.13
CA GLU A 136 23.12 26.30 7.58
C GLU A 136 23.23 26.69 6.12
N ARG A 137 24.35 27.30 5.70
CA ARG A 137 24.58 27.64 4.30
C ARG A 137 24.65 26.40 3.40
N GLU A 138 25.29 25.33 3.89
CA GLU A 138 25.39 24.07 3.13
C GLU A 138 24.02 23.39 2.95
N ARG A 139 23.11 23.53 3.91
CA ARG A 139 21.72 23.02 3.82
C ARG A 139 20.88 23.76 2.78
N LEU A 140 21.15 25.05 2.56
CA LEU A 140 20.45 25.88 1.57
C LEU A 140 20.98 25.69 0.14
N ARG A 141 22.12 24.99 -0.01
CA ARG A 141 22.74 24.78 -1.31
C ARG A 141 21.89 23.89 -2.20
N LEU A 142 21.64 24.35 -3.42
CA LEU A 142 20.93 23.58 -4.44
C LEU A 142 21.89 22.56 -5.07
N LYS A 143 21.84 21.31 -4.60
CA LYS A 143 22.75 20.23 -5.00
C LYS A 143 22.18 19.38 -6.15
N TYR A 144 20.85 19.31 -6.24
CA TYR A 144 20.17 18.40 -7.15
C TYR A 144 19.22 19.16 -8.08
N LYS A 145 18.98 18.59 -9.25
CA LYS A 145 17.92 19.03 -10.17
C LYS A 145 17.16 17.83 -10.72
N ILE A 146 15.90 18.07 -11.09
CA ILE A 146 15.02 17.08 -11.71
C ILE A 146 14.09 17.77 -12.72
N PRO A 147 13.70 17.12 -13.84
CA PRO A 147 12.69 17.67 -14.72
C PRO A 147 11.39 17.98 -13.97
N LEU A 148 10.80 19.17 -14.20
CA LEU A 148 9.62 19.65 -13.47
C LEU A 148 8.44 18.67 -13.56
N GLY A 149 8.22 18.04 -14.72
CA GLY A 149 7.18 17.03 -14.88
C GLY A 149 7.36 15.84 -13.95
N LYS A 150 8.61 15.44 -13.65
CA LYS A 150 8.91 14.35 -12.71
C LYS A 150 8.80 14.77 -11.26
N LEU A 151 9.14 16.03 -10.94
CA LEU A 151 8.86 16.60 -9.62
C LEU A 151 7.36 16.53 -9.32
N LEU A 152 6.51 17.01 -10.23
CA LEU A 152 5.06 17.09 -10.05
C LEU A 152 4.37 15.72 -9.85
N GLU A 153 5.01 14.62 -10.26
CA GLU A 153 4.49 13.27 -10.00
C GLU A 153 4.64 12.81 -8.54
N LEU A 154 5.51 13.46 -7.76
CA LEU A 154 5.96 13.00 -6.43
C LEU A 154 5.94 14.09 -5.35
N TRP A 155 6.01 15.36 -5.75
CA TRP A 155 6.06 16.49 -4.84
C TRP A 155 4.67 16.85 -4.32
N ASP A 156 4.56 16.91 -2.99
CA ASP A 156 3.35 17.24 -2.25
C ASP A 156 3.40 18.65 -1.64
N GLY A 157 4.55 19.32 -1.69
CA GLY A 157 4.72 20.71 -1.23
C GLY A 157 4.30 21.74 -2.28
N SER A 158 4.41 23.01 -1.92
CA SER A 158 4.17 24.11 -2.85
C SER A 158 5.31 24.25 -3.86
N LEU A 159 5.01 24.62 -5.11
CA LEU A 159 6.04 24.99 -6.08
C LEU A 159 6.80 26.27 -5.67
N LYS A 160 6.27 27.04 -4.71
CA LYS A 160 6.97 28.19 -4.14
C LYS A 160 8.19 27.80 -3.31
N GLU A 161 8.27 26.54 -2.87
CA GLU A 161 9.37 26.02 -2.04
C GLU A 161 10.59 25.60 -2.87
N VAL A 162 10.45 25.53 -4.20
CA VAL A 162 11.49 25.01 -5.11
C VAL A 162 11.86 26.04 -6.17
N TYR A 163 13.16 26.13 -6.47
CA TYR A 163 13.64 27.01 -7.54
C TYR A 163 13.44 26.33 -8.90
N ILE A 164 12.69 26.98 -9.79
CA ILE A 164 12.37 26.42 -11.11
C ILE A 164 13.04 27.25 -12.20
N ARG A 165 13.76 26.59 -13.11
CA ARG A 165 14.43 27.24 -14.23
C ARG A 165 14.57 26.27 -15.40
N ARG A 166 14.28 26.76 -16.62
CA ARG A 166 14.45 26.01 -17.88
C ARG A 166 13.81 24.61 -17.87
N GLY A 167 12.65 24.47 -17.22
CA GLY A 167 11.93 23.19 -17.12
C GLY A 167 12.45 22.22 -16.06
N TYR A 168 13.42 22.63 -15.24
CA TYR A 168 13.95 21.87 -14.11
C TYR A 168 13.58 22.51 -12.79
N ALA A 169 13.34 21.68 -11.78
CA ALA A 169 13.31 22.08 -10.39
C ALA A 169 14.65 21.76 -9.73
N TYR A 170 15.20 22.75 -9.03
CA TYR A 170 16.46 22.66 -8.29
C TYR A 170 16.13 22.49 -6.81
N LEU A 171 16.82 21.54 -6.18
CA LEU A 171 16.51 21.01 -4.87
C LEU A 171 17.73 21.07 -3.96
N THR A 172 17.50 21.37 -2.69
CA THR A 172 18.48 21.13 -1.63
C THR A 172 18.63 19.64 -1.36
N GLU A 173 19.59 19.28 -0.50
CA GLU A 173 19.78 17.90 -0.08
C GLU A 173 18.55 17.33 0.65
N GLU A 174 17.99 18.09 1.58
CA GLU A 174 16.77 17.74 2.32
C GLU A 174 15.57 17.57 1.37
N GLN A 175 15.39 18.49 0.42
CA GLN A 175 14.32 18.39 -0.58
C GLN A 175 14.50 17.17 -1.50
N GLY A 176 15.74 16.88 -1.90
CA GLY A 176 16.09 15.69 -2.67
C GLY A 176 15.80 14.40 -1.89
N LEU A 177 16.13 14.37 -0.60
CA LEU A 177 15.86 13.22 0.27
C LEU A 177 14.37 13.01 0.49
N ARG A 178 13.61 14.08 0.78
CA ARG A 178 12.14 14.04 0.89
C ARG A 178 11.51 13.51 -0.41
N LEU A 179 11.98 13.98 -1.56
CA LEU A 179 11.48 13.51 -2.86
C LEU A 179 11.83 12.02 -3.10
N TRP A 180 13.02 11.59 -2.68
CA TRP A 180 13.40 10.17 -2.70
C TRP A 180 12.50 9.33 -1.78
N GLU A 181 12.24 9.77 -0.55
CA GLU A 181 11.36 9.07 0.39
C GLU A 181 9.96 8.86 -0.21
N ARG A 182 9.39 9.89 -0.86
CA ARG A 182 8.11 9.77 -1.59
C ARG A 182 8.18 8.75 -2.74
N SER A 183 9.28 8.72 -3.48
CA SER A 183 9.51 7.71 -4.52
C SER A 183 9.58 6.30 -3.91
N PHE A 184 10.31 6.15 -2.79
CA PHE A 184 10.44 4.90 -2.06
C PHE A 184 9.09 4.41 -1.56
N GLU A 185 8.31 5.23 -0.86
CA GLU A 185 6.97 4.88 -0.36
C GLU A 185 6.05 4.40 -1.51
N ARG A 186 6.06 5.12 -2.64
CA ARG A 186 5.26 4.77 -3.82
C ARG A 186 5.68 3.42 -4.42
N ASN A 187 6.98 3.16 -4.52
CA ASN A 187 7.50 1.90 -5.03
C ASN A 187 7.26 0.75 -4.04
N PHE A 188 7.35 1.01 -2.75
CA PHE A 188 7.05 0.07 -1.68
C PHE A 188 5.59 -0.38 -1.72
N GLU A 189 4.63 0.56 -1.75
CA GLU A 189 3.20 0.26 -1.91
C GLU A 189 2.94 -0.56 -3.18
N ARG A 190 3.58 -0.19 -4.28
CA ARG A 190 3.45 -0.91 -5.55
C ARG A 190 3.97 -2.34 -5.44
N ALA A 191 5.11 -2.55 -4.78
CA ALA A 191 5.70 -3.87 -4.58
C ALA A 191 4.77 -4.75 -3.74
N VAL A 192 4.29 -4.26 -2.58
CA VAL A 192 3.34 -4.99 -1.72
C VAL A 192 2.09 -5.40 -2.51
N ASN A 193 1.52 -4.50 -3.29
CA ASN A 193 0.34 -4.80 -4.11
C ASN A 193 0.60 -5.85 -5.20
N LEU A 194 1.80 -5.90 -5.77
CA LEU A 194 2.16 -6.93 -6.74
C LEU A 194 2.32 -8.29 -6.04
N LEU A 195 2.91 -8.30 -4.84
CA LEU A 195 3.11 -9.52 -4.06
C LEU A 195 1.79 -10.09 -3.51
N TYR A 196 0.84 -9.22 -3.15
CA TYR A 196 -0.50 -9.63 -2.73
C TYR A 196 -1.19 -10.56 -3.74
N GLU A 197 -0.99 -10.33 -5.04
CA GLU A 197 -1.59 -11.14 -6.11
C GLU A 197 -0.99 -12.55 -6.21
N VAL A 198 0.24 -12.75 -5.72
CA VAL A 198 0.99 -14.02 -5.76
C VAL A 198 1.23 -14.59 -4.36
N ARG A 199 0.59 -14.04 -3.32
CA ARG A 199 0.80 -14.44 -1.91
C ARG A 199 0.60 -15.94 -1.67
N ASP A 200 -0.28 -16.56 -2.46
CA ASP A 200 -0.63 -17.97 -2.34
C ASP A 200 0.48 -18.89 -2.88
N GLU A 201 1.39 -18.37 -3.71
CA GLU A 201 2.56 -19.07 -4.25
C GLU A 201 3.79 -18.91 -3.34
N LEU A 202 3.71 -18.07 -2.30
CA LEU A 202 4.82 -17.81 -1.41
C LEU A 202 5.02 -18.96 -0.41
N PRO A 203 6.28 -19.32 -0.08
CA PRO A 203 6.60 -20.27 0.98
C PRO A 203 5.95 -19.91 2.33
N GLU A 204 5.61 -20.94 3.12
CA GLU A 204 5.03 -20.79 4.47
C GLU A 204 5.88 -19.91 5.42
N TYR A 205 7.19 -19.83 5.16
CA TYR A 205 8.11 -18.91 5.80
C TYR A 205 7.55 -17.49 5.93
N TYR A 206 6.93 -16.96 4.86
CA TYR A 206 6.45 -15.58 4.83
C TYR A 206 5.20 -15.38 5.70
N LEU A 207 4.35 -16.39 5.82
CA LEU A 207 3.20 -16.35 6.72
C LEU A 207 3.67 -16.32 8.19
N ARG A 208 4.63 -17.18 8.55
CA ARG A 208 5.21 -17.17 9.90
C ARG A 208 5.95 -15.87 10.21
N LEU A 209 6.67 -15.31 9.23
CA LEU A 209 7.31 -14.01 9.36
C LEU A 209 6.27 -12.89 9.55
N TYR A 210 5.14 -12.94 8.82
CA TYR A 210 4.04 -11.99 8.99
C TYR A 210 3.42 -12.06 10.39
N GLU A 211 3.17 -13.26 10.92
CA GLU A 211 2.66 -13.45 12.29
C GLU A 211 3.59 -12.81 13.33
N ARG A 212 4.89 -13.06 13.21
CA ARG A 212 5.92 -12.46 14.10
C ARG A 212 6.02 -10.95 13.92
N LEU A 213 5.92 -10.44 12.70
CA LEU A 213 5.91 -9.01 12.41
C LEU A 213 4.71 -8.31 13.06
N GLY A 214 3.53 -8.96 13.06
CA GLY A 214 2.33 -8.46 13.71
C GLY A 214 2.49 -8.27 15.22
N GLU A 215 3.27 -9.11 15.90
CA GLU A 215 3.61 -8.91 17.31
C GLU A 215 4.42 -7.62 17.52
N VAL A 216 5.48 -7.44 16.73
CA VAL A 216 6.33 -6.24 16.81
C VAL A 216 5.54 -4.97 16.48
N ALA A 217 4.69 -5.02 15.45
CA ALA A 217 3.87 -3.88 15.04
C ALA A 217 2.82 -3.51 16.11
N ARG A 218 2.13 -4.50 16.69
CA ARG A 218 1.16 -4.26 17.77
C ARG A 218 1.81 -3.64 19.01
N GLU A 219 3.00 -4.10 19.38
CA GLU A 219 3.75 -3.49 20.48
C GLU A 219 4.18 -2.07 20.16
N HIS A 220 4.70 -1.81 18.95
CA HIS A 220 5.16 -0.48 18.56
C HIS A 220 4.02 0.54 18.49
N PHE A 221 2.85 0.14 17.97
CA PHE A 221 1.68 1.00 17.82
C PHE A 221 0.67 0.86 18.96
N LYS A 222 1.03 0.25 20.09
CA LYS A 222 0.11 -0.06 21.19
C LYS A 222 -0.67 1.16 21.67
N GLU A 223 0.01 2.27 21.97
CA GLU A 223 -0.62 3.50 22.44
C GLU A 223 -1.56 4.13 21.39
N ARG A 224 -1.24 3.97 20.10
CA ARG A 224 -2.08 4.44 19.00
C ARG A 224 -3.32 3.55 18.86
N LEU A 225 -3.17 2.23 19.00
CA LEU A 225 -4.28 1.27 18.96
C LEU A 225 -5.22 1.45 20.15
N GLU A 226 -4.69 1.67 21.35
CA GLU A 226 -5.46 1.94 22.56
C GLU A 226 -6.28 3.24 22.44
N ARG A 227 -5.71 4.29 21.82
CA ARG A 227 -6.41 5.55 21.53
C ARG A 227 -7.47 5.43 20.44
N MET A 228 -7.27 4.54 19.46
CA MET A 228 -8.17 4.39 18.31
C MET A 228 -9.34 3.41 18.56
N GLY A 229 -9.33 2.68 19.68
CA GLY A 229 -10.26 1.56 19.90
C GLY A 229 -9.90 0.34 19.05
N SER A 230 -10.33 -0.85 19.46
CA SER A 230 -10.07 -2.10 18.74
C SER A 230 -10.42 -1.95 17.26
N ALA A 231 -9.49 -2.37 16.39
CA ALA A 231 -9.68 -2.42 14.94
C ALA A 231 -10.72 -3.49 14.58
N GLU A 232 -11.97 -3.24 14.93
CA GLU A 232 -13.12 -3.99 14.46
C GLU A 232 -13.35 -3.66 12.98
N ALA A 233 -13.93 -4.62 12.26
CA ALA A 233 -14.32 -4.43 10.88
C ALA A 233 -15.23 -3.20 10.76
N GLN A 234 -14.70 -2.14 10.15
CA GLN A 234 -15.39 -0.87 10.04
C GLN A 234 -16.59 -0.98 9.08
N PRO A 235 -17.65 -0.19 9.29
CA PRO A 235 -18.76 -0.12 8.34
C PRO A 235 -18.28 0.17 6.91
N LEU A 236 -18.99 -0.39 5.92
CA LEU A 236 -18.65 -0.20 4.51
C LEU A 236 -18.75 1.28 4.10
N ARG A 237 -17.67 1.80 3.52
CA ARG A 237 -17.56 3.17 2.99
C ARG A 237 -17.75 3.17 1.48
N PHE A 238 -19.01 3.24 1.05
CA PHE A 238 -19.43 3.18 -0.35
C PHE A 238 -18.76 4.26 -1.23
N ASP A 239 -18.47 5.43 -0.66
CA ASP A 239 -17.77 6.53 -1.33
C ASP A 239 -16.35 6.16 -1.78
N LEU A 240 -15.72 5.21 -1.08
CA LEU A 240 -14.36 4.73 -1.34
C LEU A 240 -14.30 3.50 -2.26
N PHE A 241 -15.45 2.97 -2.71
CA PHE A 241 -15.47 1.79 -3.57
C PHE A 241 -14.84 2.02 -4.95
N PRO A 242 -14.25 0.97 -5.56
CA PRO A 242 -13.71 1.06 -6.92
C PRO A 242 -14.82 1.28 -7.96
N PRO A 243 -14.48 1.87 -9.12
CA PRO A 243 -15.46 2.13 -10.19
C PRO A 243 -16.26 0.89 -10.60
N CYS A 244 -15.64 -0.29 -10.69
CA CYS A 244 -16.33 -1.52 -11.08
C CYS A 244 -17.42 -1.96 -10.09
N VAL A 245 -17.18 -1.79 -8.78
CA VAL A 245 -18.16 -2.10 -7.75
C VAL A 245 -19.25 -1.03 -7.73
N LYS A 246 -18.90 0.26 -7.89
CA LYS A 246 -19.88 1.34 -7.99
C LYS A 246 -20.84 1.16 -9.17
N ILE A 247 -20.34 0.70 -10.32
CA ILE A 247 -21.18 0.38 -11.48
C ILE A 247 -22.09 -0.81 -11.16
N ALA A 248 -21.56 -1.88 -10.54
CA ALA A 248 -22.38 -3.03 -10.14
C ALA A 248 -23.50 -2.64 -9.16
N LEU A 249 -23.21 -1.78 -8.17
CA LEU A 249 -24.21 -1.23 -7.23
C LEU A 249 -25.29 -0.39 -7.92
N GLY A 250 -24.97 0.25 -9.04
CA GLY A 250 -25.91 1.03 -9.84
C GLY A 250 -26.89 0.19 -10.66
N GLY A 251 -26.68 -1.13 -10.73
CA GLY A 251 -27.41 -2.01 -11.64
C GLY A 251 -26.79 -2.07 -13.04
N VAL A 252 -26.95 -3.21 -13.71
CA VAL A 252 -26.33 -3.49 -15.02
C VAL A 252 -27.35 -4.13 -15.99
N PRO A 253 -27.12 -4.06 -17.32
CA PRO A 253 -28.00 -4.69 -18.30
C PRO A 253 -27.91 -6.22 -18.29
N SER A 254 -28.91 -6.87 -18.89
CA SER A 254 -29.17 -8.31 -18.80
C SER A 254 -27.95 -9.23 -18.86
N GLY A 255 -27.08 -9.04 -19.86
CA GLY A 255 -25.91 -9.89 -20.09
C GLY A 255 -24.79 -9.79 -19.06
N LEU A 256 -24.86 -8.88 -18.09
CA LEU A 256 -23.82 -8.66 -17.07
C LEU A 256 -24.29 -8.95 -15.64
N ARG A 257 -25.60 -9.10 -15.40
CA ARG A 257 -26.20 -9.10 -14.06
C ARG A 257 -25.63 -10.20 -13.17
N ASN A 258 -25.55 -11.44 -13.64
CA ASN A 258 -25.04 -12.56 -12.84
C ASN A 258 -23.59 -12.33 -12.44
N TYR A 259 -22.71 -12.02 -13.41
CA TYR A 259 -21.31 -11.75 -13.09
C TYR A 259 -21.14 -10.52 -12.17
N ALA A 260 -21.85 -9.42 -12.44
CA ALA A 260 -21.70 -8.18 -11.68
C ALA A 260 -22.22 -8.33 -10.25
N ILE A 261 -23.38 -8.95 -10.07
CA ILE A 261 -24.08 -9.04 -8.79
C ILE A 261 -23.63 -10.28 -8.02
N THR A 262 -23.86 -11.49 -8.53
CA THR A 262 -23.65 -12.72 -7.74
C THR A 262 -22.17 -13.06 -7.58
N VAL A 263 -21.33 -12.76 -8.58
CA VAL A 263 -19.88 -13.02 -8.51
C VAL A 263 -19.12 -11.84 -7.91
N LEU A 264 -19.06 -10.69 -8.61
CA LEU A 264 -18.20 -9.56 -8.21
C LEU A 264 -18.68 -8.86 -6.95
N LEU A 265 -19.93 -8.39 -6.92
CA LEU A 265 -20.44 -7.57 -5.83
C LEU A 265 -20.53 -8.37 -4.52
N THR A 266 -21.08 -9.58 -4.58
CA THR A 266 -21.18 -10.49 -3.42
C THR A 266 -19.82 -10.72 -2.77
N SER A 267 -18.84 -11.21 -3.54
CA SER A 267 -17.50 -11.52 -3.01
C SER A 267 -16.83 -10.26 -2.47
N PHE A 268 -16.91 -9.14 -3.20
CA PHE A 268 -16.28 -7.88 -2.76
C PHE A 268 -16.85 -7.40 -1.42
N LEU A 269 -18.17 -7.30 -1.29
CA LEU A 269 -18.80 -6.79 -0.07
C LEU A 269 -18.52 -7.72 1.12
N SER A 270 -18.55 -9.03 0.91
CA SER A 270 -18.25 -9.98 1.99
C SER A 270 -16.83 -9.86 2.52
N TYR A 271 -15.83 -9.80 1.63
CA TYR A 271 -14.45 -9.65 2.08
C TYR A 271 -14.21 -8.25 2.66
N ALA A 272 -14.68 -7.19 2.00
CA ALA A 272 -14.49 -5.82 2.46
C ALA A 272 -15.10 -5.57 3.86
N ARG A 273 -16.20 -6.24 4.21
CA ARG A 273 -16.90 -6.05 5.49
C ARG A 273 -16.53 -7.06 6.57
N LEU A 274 -16.27 -8.32 6.22
CA LEU A 274 -16.08 -9.39 7.21
C LEU A 274 -14.61 -9.72 7.45
N CYS A 275 -13.82 -9.79 6.37
CA CYS A 275 -12.43 -10.23 6.44
C CYS A 275 -11.60 -9.61 5.31
N PRO A 276 -11.23 -8.33 5.38
CA PRO A 276 -10.54 -7.64 4.28
C PRO A 276 -9.15 -8.23 3.99
N ASN A 277 -8.47 -8.74 5.02
CA ASN A 277 -7.16 -9.39 4.93
C ASN A 277 -7.26 -10.83 5.48
N PRO A 278 -7.80 -11.78 4.70
CA PRO A 278 -7.92 -13.15 5.15
C PRO A 278 -6.53 -13.76 5.34
N PRO A 279 -6.23 -14.41 6.48
CA PRO A 279 -4.90 -14.97 6.74
C PRO A 279 -4.56 -16.14 5.81
N ARG A 280 -5.57 -16.85 5.29
CA ARG A 280 -5.43 -18.03 4.42
C ARG A 280 -6.54 -18.08 3.37
N ARG A 281 -6.40 -18.97 2.37
CA ARG A 281 -7.34 -19.10 1.24
C ARG A 281 -8.61 -19.90 1.58
N ASP A 282 -8.55 -20.73 2.60
CA ASP A 282 -9.61 -21.62 3.08
C ASP A 282 -10.40 -21.03 4.26
N VAL A 283 -10.21 -19.74 4.55
CA VAL A 283 -10.98 -19.02 5.55
C VAL A 283 -12.46 -19.11 5.18
N ARG A 284 -13.29 -19.47 6.16
CA ARG A 284 -14.74 -19.50 6.03
C ARG A 284 -15.33 -18.30 6.77
N ILE A 285 -16.55 -17.91 6.40
CA ILE A 285 -17.25 -16.80 7.07
C ILE A 285 -17.39 -17.07 8.57
N ARG A 286 -17.65 -18.32 8.99
CA ARG A 286 -17.69 -18.69 10.42
C ARG A 286 -16.41 -18.45 11.20
N ASP A 287 -15.26 -18.34 10.51
CA ASP A 287 -13.98 -18.06 11.14
C ASP A 287 -13.79 -16.54 11.36
N CYS A 288 -14.70 -15.70 10.84
CA CYS A 288 -14.63 -14.23 10.89
C CYS A 288 -15.80 -13.57 11.62
N VAL A 289 -16.92 -14.28 11.85
CA VAL A 289 -18.11 -13.74 12.51
C VAL A 289 -18.67 -14.71 13.55
N SER A 290 -19.29 -14.15 14.60
CA SER A 290 -20.00 -14.93 15.62
C SER A 290 -21.39 -15.40 15.17
N ASP A 291 -22.02 -14.67 14.25
CA ASP A 291 -23.35 -14.94 13.72
C ASP A 291 -23.53 -14.28 12.34
N LEU A 292 -24.65 -14.56 11.66
CA LEU A 292 -24.92 -14.07 10.30
C LEU A 292 -25.51 -12.65 10.24
N SER A 293 -25.67 -11.93 11.35
CA SER A 293 -26.35 -10.63 11.38
C SER A 293 -25.73 -9.62 10.44
N ILE A 294 -24.40 -9.55 10.33
CA ILE A 294 -23.72 -8.62 9.41
C ILE A 294 -24.04 -9.00 7.96
N VAL A 295 -24.06 -10.29 7.65
CA VAL A 295 -24.39 -10.78 6.30
C VAL A 295 -25.83 -10.44 5.95
N GLU A 296 -26.77 -10.74 6.85
CA GLU A 296 -28.21 -10.58 6.60
C GLU A 296 -28.67 -9.12 6.63
N LYS A 297 -28.08 -8.28 7.50
CA LYS A 297 -28.56 -6.91 7.75
C LYS A 297 -27.75 -5.84 7.01
N GLU A 298 -26.48 -6.11 6.68
CA GLU A 298 -25.61 -5.12 6.03
C GLU A 298 -25.22 -5.51 4.59
N ILE A 299 -24.88 -6.78 4.34
CA ILE A 299 -24.33 -7.20 3.03
C ILE A 299 -25.44 -7.58 2.05
N LEU A 300 -26.31 -8.52 2.44
CA LEU A 300 -27.35 -9.07 1.58
C LEU A 300 -28.32 -8.00 1.06
N PRO A 301 -28.83 -7.04 1.87
CA PRO A 301 -29.75 -6.02 1.38
C PRO A 301 -29.13 -5.17 0.26
N VAL A 302 -27.84 -4.86 0.36
CA VAL A 302 -27.10 -4.11 -0.67
C VAL A 302 -27.01 -4.89 -1.98
N ILE A 303 -26.75 -6.20 -1.91
CA ILE A 303 -26.69 -7.07 -3.09
C ILE A 303 -28.06 -7.18 -3.75
N ILE A 304 -29.12 -7.40 -2.96
CA ILE A 304 -30.49 -7.50 -3.45
C ILE A 304 -30.93 -6.19 -4.12
N GLU A 305 -30.67 -5.06 -3.49
CA GLU A 305 -31.01 -3.75 -4.06
C GLU A 305 -30.28 -3.50 -5.38
N ALA A 306 -28.99 -3.82 -5.47
CA ALA A 306 -28.22 -3.69 -6.71
C ALA A 306 -28.76 -4.60 -7.83
N GLY A 307 -29.16 -5.83 -7.49
CA GLY A 307 -29.81 -6.73 -8.45
C GLY A 307 -31.18 -6.23 -8.92
N ASN A 308 -31.95 -5.60 -8.04
CA ASN A 308 -33.25 -5.01 -8.40
C ASN A 308 -33.11 -3.76 -9.28
N ARG A 309 -32.00 -3.02 -9.17
CA ARG A 309 -31.67 -1.91 -10.07
C ARG A 309 -31.22 -2.36 -11.47
N CYS A 310 -30.94 -3.65 -11.67
CA CYS A 310 -30.55 -4.16 -12.97
C CYS A 310 -31.69 -4.07 -14.00
N SER A 311 -31.35 -4.17 -15.29
CA SER A 311 -32.34 -4.13 -16.37
C SER A 311 -32.27 -5.40 -17.24
N PRO A 312 -33.27 -6.30 -17.17
CA PRO A 312 -34.37 -6.30 -16.19
C PRO A 312 -33.90 -6.56 -14.74
N PRO A 313 -34.74 -6.40 -13.70
CA PRO A 313 -34.37 -6.73 -12.32
C PRO A 313 -33.95 -8.19 -12.18
N LEU A 314 -32.79 -8.45 -11.55
CA LEU A 314 -32.17 -9.77 -11.57
C LEU A 314 -33.01 -10.82 -10.85
N PHE A 315 -33.44 -10.54 -9.61
CA PHE A 315 -34.09 -11.52 -8.77
C PHE A 315 -35.58 -11.69 -9.08
N GLU A 316 -36.18 -10.76 -9.82
CA GLU A 316 -37.53 -10.93 -10.38
C GLU A 316 -37.50 -11.85 -11.61
N ASP A 317 -36.50 -11.63 -12.49
CA ASP A 317 -36.31 -12.41 -13.72
C ASP A 317 -35.71 -13.81 -13.45
N GLN A 318 -34.81 -13.91 -12.46
CA GLN A 318 -34.09 -15.12 -12.07
C GLN A 318 -34.07 -15.30 -10.54
N PRO A 319 -35.20 -15.68 -9.89
CA PRO A 319 -35.28 -15.79 -8.42
C PRO A 319 -34.26 -16.74 -7.80
N HIS A 320 -33.85 -17.79 -8.52
CA HIS A 320 -32.87 -18.77 -8.06
C HIS A 320 -31.46 -18.19 -7.87
N GLU A 321 -31.14 -17.02 -8.45
CA GLU A 321 -29.83 -16.38 -8.29
C GLU A 321 -29.55 -15.93 -6.85
N VAL A 322 -30.58 -15.83 -5.98
CA VAL A 322 -30.36 -15.63 -4.54
C VAL A 322 -29.58 -16.80 -3.93
N LYS A 323 -29.80 -18.03 -4.39
CA LYS A 323 -29.01 -19.20 -3.95
C LYS A 323 -27.56 -19.10 -4.39
N ASN A 324 -27.30 -18.48 -5.53
CA ASN A 324 -25.94 -18.24 -6.00
C ASN A 324 -25.19 -17.22 -5.14
N ILE A 325 -25.88 -16.27 -4.50
CA ILE A 325 -25.26 -15.38 -3.50
C ILE A 325 -24.71 -16.24 -2.36
N TRP A 326 -25.54 -17.09 -1.76
CA TRP A 326 -25.13 -17.97 -0.66
C TRP A 326 -24.03 -18.94 -1.05
N TYR A 327 -24.10 -19.49 -2.25
CA TYR A 327 -23.04 -20.33 -2.80
C TYR A 327 -21.71 -19.58 -2.91
N HIS A 328 -21.71 -18.32 -3.37
CA HIS A 328 -20.48 -17.52 -3.44
C HIS A 328 -19.94 -17.09 -2.07
N LEU A 329 -20.81 -17.02 -1.06
CA LEU A 329 -20.46 -16.77 0.34
C LEU A 329 -19.97 -18.03 1.08
N GLY A 330 -20.00 -19.20 0.44
CA GLY A 330 -19.48 -20.44 1.00
C GLY A 330 -20.50 -21.30 1.76
N PHE A 331 -21.80 -21.01 1.66
CA PHE A 331 -22.86 -21.74 2.38
C PHE A 331 -23.52 -22.84 1.55
N GLY A 332 -23.08 -23.07 0.32
CA GLY A 332 -23.75 -23.95 -0.63
C GLY A 332 -25.02 -23.33 -1.23
N LEU A 333 -25.75 -24.14 -2.02
CA LEU A 333 -27.01 -23.73 -2.64
C LEU A 333 -28.16 -23.90 -1.64
N THR A 334 -28.39 -22.90 -0.80
CA THR A 334 -29.43 -22.89 0.24
C THR A 334 -30.29 -21.63 0.16
N ASP A 335 -31.52 -21.71 0.67
CA ASP A 335 -32.44 -20.59 0.84
C ASP A 335 -32.34 -19.94 2.23
N LYS A 336 -31.88 -20.71 3.22
CA LYS A 336 -31.80 -20.32 4.63
C LYS A 336 -30.50 -20.87 5.22
N PRO A 337 -29.36 -20.21 5.00
CA PRO A 337 -28.09 -20.66 5.54
C PRO A 337 -28.09 -20.54 7.07
N THR A 338 -27.42 -21.46 7.75
CA THR A 338 -26.97 -21.28 9.12
C THR A 338 -25.45 -21.11 9.16
N LEU A 339 -24.90 -20.72 10.32
CA LEU A 339 -23.45 -20.53 10.44
C LEU A 339 -22.67 -21.84 10.22
N GLU A 340 -23.29 -22.97 10.57
CA GLU A 340 -22.78 -24.32 10.39
C GLU A 340 -22.63 -24.69 8.92
N ASP A 341 -23.44 -24.11 8.04
CA ASP A 341 -23.34 -24.32 6.59
C ASP A 341 -22.09 -23.68 5.97
N SER A 342 -21.37 -22.84 6.72
CA SER A 342 -20.15 -22.18 6.26
C SER A 342 -19.04 -23.21 5.95
N GLY A 343 -18.70 -23.34 4.66
CA GLY A 343 -17.78 -24.34 4.12
C GLY A 343 -18.45 -25.38 3.22
N ASN A 344 -19.79 -25.37 3.09
CA ASN A 344 -20.51 -26.24 2.15
C ASN A 344 -20.23 -25.86 0.68
N SER A 345 -19.73 -24.65 0.43
CA SER A 345 -19.10 -24.25 -0.83
C SER A 345 -17.86 -23.39 -0.56
N THR A 346 -17.09 -23.09 -1.61
CA THR A 346 -15.98 -22.14 -1.51
C THR A 346 -16.51 -20.75 -1.23
N TRP A 347 -15.94 -20.03 -0.25
CA TRP A 347 -16.12 -18.58 -0.15
C TRP A 347 -15.28 -17.92 -1.24
N TYR A 348 -15.92 -17.41 -2.28
CA TYR A 348 -15.23 -16.94 -3.49
C TYR A 348 -14.56 -15.59 -3.26
N PHE A 349 -13.25 -15.53 -3.50
CA PHE A 349 -12.48 -14.29 -3.45
C PHE A 349 -12.86 -13.35 -4.62
N PRO A 350 -12.86 -12.01 -4.43
CA PRO A 350 -13.22 -11.07 -5.47
C PRO A 350 -12.38 -11.22 -6.75
N PRO A 351 -13.01 -11.24 -7.94
CA PRO A 351 -12.26 -11.40 -9.17
C PRO A 351 -11.32 -10.21 -9.39
N ASN A 352 -10.09 -10.50 -9.83
CA ASN A 352 -9.12 -9.46 -10.16
C ASN A 352 -9.53 -8.67 -11.41
N CYS A 353 -8.89 -7.52 -11.64
CA CYS A 353 -9.20 -6.61 -12.74
C CYS A 353 -9.07 -7.28 -14.12
N SER A 354 -8.18 -8.27 -14.29
CA SER A 354 -8.06 -9.02 -15.55
C SER A 354 -9.29 -9.88 -15.79
N LYS A 355 -9.79 -10.60 -14.79
CA LYS A 355 -11.04 -11.38 -14.88
C LYS A 355 -12.25 -10.48 -15.13
N ILE A 356 -12.31 -9.33 -14.47
CA ILE A 356 -13.39 -8.34 -14.71
C ILE A 356 -13.34 -7.84 -16.15
N ARG A 357 -12.17 -7.47 -16.68
CA ARG A 357 -12.06 -7.02 -18.08
C ARG A 357 -12.44 -8.10 -19.09
N ALA A 358 -12.12 -9.36 -18.80
CA ALA A 358 -12.43 -10.47 -19.70
C ALA A 358 -13.94 -10.80 -19.73
N ASN A 359 -14.59 -10.84 -18.56
CA ASN A 359 -15.98 -11.29 -18.44
C ASN A 359 -17.00 -10.15 -18.48
N ALA A 360 -16.63 -8.97 -18.02
CA ALA A 360 -17.52 -7.81 -17.89
C ALA A 360 -16.75 -6.49 -18.13
N PRO A 361 -16.20 -6.27 -19.34
CA PRO A 361 -15.36 -5.11 -19.66
C PRO A 361 -16.04 -3.77 -19.35
N GLN A 362 -17.37 -3.70 -19.48
CA GLN A 362 -18.16 -2.51 -19.20
C GLN A 362 -18.10 -2.04 -17.73
N LEU A 363 -17.75 -2.93 -16.80
CA LEU A 363 -17.54 -2.59 -15.39
C LEU A 363 -16.18 -1.94 -15.14
N CYS A 364 -15.19 -2.18 -16.00
CA CYS A 364 -13.85 -1.65 -15.80
C CYS A 364 -13.73 -0.25 -16.41
N LYS A 365 -14.08 0.78 -15.61
CA LYS A 365 -13.84 2.20 -15.93
C LYS A 365 -12.80 2.77 -14.96
N PRO A 366 -11.49 2.56 -15.20
CA PRO A 366 -10.45 2.91 -14.22
C PRO A 366 -10.41 4.42 -13.93
N ASP A 367 -10.18 4.77 -12.67
CA ASP A 367 -9.91 6.13 -12.25
C ASP A 367 -8.43 6.32 -11.87
N ARG A 368 -8.07 7.51 -11.34
CA ARG A 368 -6.70 7.81 -10.91
C ARG A 368 -6.17 6.87 -9.82
N HIS A 369 -7.05 6.31 -8.99
CA HIS A 369 -6.70 5.43 -7.89
C HIS A 369 -6.54 3.97 -8.33
N CYS A 370 -7.05 3.58 -9.50
CA CYS A 370 -6.82 2.27 -10.08
C CYS A 370 -5.36 2.04 -10.54
N ARG A 371 -4.55 3.09 -10.64
CA ARG A 371 -3.17 2.99 -11.13
C ARG A 371 -2.34 2.05 -10.24
N ASN A 372 -1.74 1.03 -10.86
CA ASN A 372 -0.94 -0.03 -10.21
C ASN A 372 -1.72 -0.94 -9.25
N ILE A 373 -3.05 -0.97 -9.32
CA ILE A 373 -3.89 -1.89 -8.55
C ILE A 373 -4.51 -2.92 -9.50
N LYS A 374 -4.46 -4.19 -9.10
CA LYS A 374 -4.96 -5.32 -9.90
C LYS A 374 -6.19 -5.99 -9.30
N ASN A 375 -6.62 -5.63 -8.09
CA ASN A 375 -7.79 -6.19 -7.42
C ASN A 375 -8.71 -5.10 -6.82
N PRO A 376 -10.04 -5.20 -6.97
CA PRO A 376 -11.00 -4.26 -6.36
C PRO A 376 -10.91 -4.15 -4.84
N LEU A 377 -10.62 -5.26 -4.14
CA LEU A 377 -10.45 -5.26 -2.68
C LEU A 377 -9.23 -4.45 -2.28
N THR A 378 -8.08 -4.69 -2.92
CA THR A 378 -6.85 -3.91 -2.70
C THR A 378 -7.07 -2.42 -2.98
N TYR A 379 -7.87 -2.07 -4.00
CA TYR A 379 -8.27 -0.69 -4.25
C TYR A 379 -8.98 -0.08 -3.03
N TYR A 380 -9.97 -0.78 -2.48
CA TYR A 380 -10.76 -0.28 -1.36
C TYR A 380 -9.91 -0.14 -0.09
N LEU A 381 -9.07 -1.13 0.22
CA LEU A 381 -8.16 -1.07 1.36
C LEU A 381 -7.17 0.08 1.24
N ARG A 382 -6.61 0.31 0.04
CA ARG A 382 -5.75 1.46 -0.20
C ARG A 382 -6.50 2.79 0.01
N ARG A 383 -7.75 2.88 -0.43
CA ARG A 383 -8.57 4.09 -0.23
C ARG A 383 -8.85 4.35 1.24
N LEU A 384 -9.19 3.33 2.01
CA LEU A 384 -9.35 3.42 3.46
C LEU A 384 -8.04 3.89 4.13
N TYR A 385 -6.91 3.29 3.76
CA TYR A 385 -5.60 3.67 4.28
C TYR A 385 -5.25 5.14 4.01
N LEU A 386 -5.43 5.61 2.77
CA LEU A 386 -5.16 7.00 2.41
C LEU A 386 -6.07 7.99 3.16
N GLU A 387 -7.36 7.66 3.30
CA GLU A 387 -8.32 8.48 4.04
C GLU A 387 -7.97 8.57 5.53
N ASN A 388 -7.58 7.43 6.13
CA ASN A 388 -7.18 7.38 7.53
C ASN A 388 -5.86 8.13 7.77
N ARG A 389 -4.90 8.07 6.84
CA ARG A 389 -3.68 8.90 6.89
C ARG A 389 -3.99 10.39 6.78
N GLY A 390 -4.88 10.80 5.88
CA GLY A 390 -5.29 12.20 5.74
C GLY A 390 -5.84 12.76 7.05
N LYS A 391 -6.72 12.01 7.72
CA LYS A 391 -7.30 12.39 9.01
C LYS A 391 -6.30 12.42 10.16
N ALA A 392 -5.28 11.54 10.14
CA ALA A 392 -4.22 11.55 11.15
C ALA A 392 -3.32 12.79 11.00
N GLY A 393 -2.95 13.15 9.76
CA GLY A 393 -2.16 14.36 9.49
C GLY A 393 -2.91 15.67 9.79
N GLU A 394 -4.23 15.71 9.58
CA GLU A 394 -5.06 16.86 9.97
C GLU A 394 -5.12 17.04 11.50
N LYS A 395 -5.22 15.95 12.28
CA LYS A 395 -5.22 16.02 13.74
C LYS A 395 -3.88 16.50 14.33
N GLU A 396 -2.75 16.01 13.82
CA GLU A 396 -1.42 16.49 14.25
C GLU A 396 -1.20 17.98 13.90
N SER A 397 -1.80 18.47 12.81
CA SER A 397 -1.71 19.89 12.44
C SER A 397 -2.57 20.82 13.31
N VAL A 398 -3.61 20.30 13.97
CA VAL A 398 -4.46 21.07 14.89
C VAL A 398 -3.86 21.08 16.30
N GLU A 399 -3.29 19.97 16.78
CA GLU A 399 -2.62 19.93 18.09
C GLU A 399 -1.29 20.72 18.12
N GLY A 400 -0.57 20.81 17.00
CA GLY A 400 0.60 21.70 16.87
C GLY A 400 0.28 23.20 16.74
N GLY A 401 -1.01 23.57 16.66
CA GLY A 401 -1.48 24.95 16.52
C GLY A 401 -1.85 25.64 17.84
N GLU A 402 -2.00 24.91 18.94
CA GLU A 402 -2.45 25.45 20.23
C GLU A 402 -1.31 25.76 21.23
N GLU A 403 -0.05 25.50 20.88
CA GLU A 403 1.12 25.84 21.75
C GLU A 403 1.81 27.18 21.40
N ASN A 404 1.26 28.01 20.51
CA ASN A 404 1.77 29.36 20.24
C ASN A 404 0.67 30.45 20.30
N GLY A 405 -0.15 30.40 21.35
CA GLY A 405 -1.08 31.46 21.74
C GLY A 405 -0.54 32.33 22.86
#